data_AF-A0A3D2CEV0-F1
#
_entry.id   AF-A0A3D2CEV0-F1
#
_cell.length_a   1.000
_cell.length_b   1.000
_cell.length_c   1.000
_cell.angle_alpha   90.00
_cell.angle_beta   90.00
_cell.angle_gamma   90.00
#
_symmetry.space_group_name_H-M   'P 1'
#
loop_
_entity.id
_entity.type
_entity.pdbx_description
1 polymer ?
#
loop_
_entity_poly.entity_id
_entity_poly.type
_entity_poly.pdbx_seq_one_letter_code
_entity_poly.pdbx_strand_id
1 'polypeptide(L)'
;MACDLHRSSEAPATREAVRESAAPPAARSADRCSPGVYEATYAASFGALHMLDGSSCTHCHLADVDLMMWEQHSACQTTACYSEIGWFDLDSPLDSKMIDLVQQSEMAGFVNTEPWRYRPQHELEKAVAEYQLLTQWVDYASECHATACPTYEQPCGEALEYGRCTEDLLVERFADQVQPWLEASGCVACHSETGAAAEDFPAATRYLVENDLAAARMTLLGVLQHDLVSAEEPERSRLLTKPLEEGVSVETPFGTATGVVHTGGSMFLAGEGDDWARLVDWVGFYHACLTND
;
A
#
# COMPACT_ATOMS: atom_id res chain seq x y z
N MET A 1 29.38 -6.29 48.68
CA MET A 1 28.08 -5.85 48.12
C MET A 1 28.02 -6.39 46.70
N ALA A 2 27.39 -7.55 46.53
CA ALA A 2 27.17 -8.18 45.23
C ALA A 2 25.68 -8.00 44.91
N CYS A 3 25.38 -7.46 43.72
CA CYS A 3 24.02 -7.35 43.22
C CYS A 3 23.68 -8.64 42.47
N ASP A 4 22.83 -9.46 43.08
CA ASP A 4 22.10 -10.54 42.44
C ASP A 4 21.06 -9.94 41.47
N LEU A 5 21.26 -10.13 40.17
CA LEU A 5 20.25 -9.91 39.14
C LEU A 5 19.52 -11.24 38.92
N HIS A 6 18.43 -11.46 39.65
CA HIS A 6 17.44 -12.47 39.28
C HIS A 6 16.73 -12.03 38.00
N ARG A 7 17.14 -12.61 36.87
CA ARG A 7 16.39 -12.59 35.62
C ARG A 7 15.39 -13.74 35.67
N SER A 8 14.11 -13.43 35.86
CA SER A 8 13.03 -14.39 35.67
C SER A 8 12.96 -14.75 34.18
N SER A 9 13.28 -16.00 33.84
CA SER A 9 13.09 -16.54 32.50
C SER A 9 11.64 -17.01 32.36
N GLU A 10 10.74 -16.11 31.95
CA GLU A 10 9.45 -16.55 31.41
C GLU A 10 9.69 -17.01 29.97
N ALA A 11 9.30 -18.25 29.67
CA ALA A 11 9.39 -18.80 28.32
C ALA A 11 8.38 -18.08 27.40
N PRO A 12 8.73 -17.81 26.13
CA PRO A 12 7.80 -17.19 25.19
C PRO A 12 6.57 -18.10 24.98
N ALA A 13 5.40 -17.48 24.86
CA ALA A 13 4.15 -18.17 24.59
C ALA A 13 4.25 -18.97 23.28
N THR A 14 3.82 -20.24 23.31
CA THR A 14 3.81 -21.11 22.13
C THR A 14 2.64 -20.75 21.20
N ARG A 15 2.72 -21.14 19.93
CA ARG A 15 1.61 -21.04 18.94
C ARG A 15 0.26 -21.54 19.49
N GLU A 16 0.31 -22.53 20.37
CA GLU A 16 -0.86 -23.14 21.01
C GLU A 16 -1.47 -22.23 22.09
N ALA A 17 -0.64 -21.51 22.87
CA ALA A 17 -1.10 -20.57 23.89
C ALA A 17 -1.78 -19.32 23.30
N VAL A 18 -1.30 -18.84 22.14
CA VAL A 18 -1.97 -17.74 21.42
C VAL A 18 -3.32 -18.20 20.85
N ARG A 19 -3.41 -19.44 20.33
CA ARG A 19 -4.68 -20.04 19.90
C ARG A 19 -5.66 -20.24 21.05
N GLU A 20 -5.20 -20.62 22.24
CA GLU A 20 -6.06 -20.82 23.42
C GLU A 20 -6.52 -19.52 24.09
N SER A 21 -5.80 -18.42 23.92
CA SER A 21 -6.17 -17.09 24.46
C SER A 21 -7.30 -16.40 23.68
N ALA A 22 -7.63 -16.87 22.48
CA ALA A 22 -8.76 -16.34 21.72
C ALA A 22 -10.07 -16.82 22.37
N ALA A 23 -10.62 -16.01 23.27
CA ALA A 23 -11.90 -16.29 23.90
C ALA A 23 -12.98 -16.47 22.82
N PRO A 24 -13.84 -17.52 22.92
CA PRO A 24 -14.90 -17.74 21.94
C PRO A 24 -15.84 -16.53 21.91
N PRO A 25 -16.22 -16.01 20.73
CA PRO A 25 -17.05 -14.82 20.63
C PRO A 25 -18.42 -15.07 21.28
N ALA A 26 -18.85 -14.08 22.08
CA ALA A 26 -20.16 -14.04 22.71
C ALA A 26 -21.29 -14.21 21.68
N ALA A 27 -22.41 -14.81 22.12
CA ALA A 27 -23.54 -15.23 21.31
C ALA A 27 -23.93 -14.24 20.20
N ARG A 28 -23.92 -14.77 18.97
CA ARG A 28 -24.09 -14.09 17.67
C ARG A 28 -25.53 -13.59 17.50
N SER A 29 -25.78 -12.28 17.68
CA SER A 29 -27.04 -11.66 17.23
C SER A 29 -27.01 -11.48 15.71
N ALA A 30 -28.16 -11.64 15.04
CA ALA A 30 -28.29 -11.46 13.58
C ALA A 30 -27.85 -10.05 13.11
N ASP A 31 -27.84 -9.07 14.01
CA ASP A 31 -27.39 -7.69 13.73
C ASP A 31 -25.87 -7.57 13.58
N ARG A 32 -25.10 -8.58 14.02
CA ARG A 32 -23.62 -8.55 14.00
C ARG A 32 -23.04 -8.50 12.60
N CYS A 33 -23.72 -9.05 11.59
CA CYS A 33 -23.26 -9.05 10.20
C CYS A 33 -24.03 -8.05 9.33
N SER A 34 -24.60 -7.00 9.92
CA SER A 34 -25.19 -5.92 9.12
C SER A 34 -24.08 -5.15 8.37
N PRO A 35 -24.35 -4.63 7.15
CA PRO A 35 -23.34 -3.92 6.36
C PRO A 35 -22.66 -2.77 7.13
N GLY A 36 -23.43 -2.02 7.93
CA GLY A 36 -22.90 -0.92 8.74
C GLY A 36 -21.97 -1.38 9.87
N VAL A 37 -22.23 -2.52 10.50
CA VAL A 37 -21.33 -3.10 11.51
C VAL A 37 -20.08 -3.67 10.85
N TYR A 38 -20.21 -4.22 9.64
CA TYR A 38 -19.10 -4.76 8.87
C TYR A 38 -18.09 -3.68 8.50
N GLU A 39 -18.56 -2.59 7.89
CA GLU A 39 -17.73 -1.43 7.55
C GLU A 39 -17.09 -0.79 8.79
N ALA A 40 -17.83 -0.68 9.90
CA ALA A 40 -17.28 -0.14 11.14
C ALA A 40 -16.20 -1.05 11.75
N THR A 41 -16.36 -2.38 11.66
CA THR A 41 -15.37 -3.35 12.15
C THR A 41 -14.11 -3.30 11.29
N TYR A 42 -14.26 -3.25 9.96
CA TYR A 42 -13.14 -3.01 9.05
C TYR A 42 -12.42 -1.70 9.36
N ALA A 43 -13.14 -0.58 9.44
CA ALA A 43 -12.53 0.72 9.71
C ALA A 43 -11.78 0.74 11.06
N ALA A 44 -12.27 0.02 12.07
CA ALA A 44 -11.58 -0.13 13.34
C ALA A 44 -10.31 -0.99 13.21
N SER A 45 -10.39 -2.16 12.57
CA SER A 45 -9.24 -3.05 12.38
C SER A 45 -8.19 -2.46 11.44
N PHE A 46 -8.62 -2.00 10.28
CA PHE A 46 -7.78 -1.42 9.24
C PHE A 46 -7.25 -0.04 9.62
N GLY A 47 -8.07 0.81 10.22
CA GLY A 47 -7.61 2.08 10.79
C GLY A 47 -6.60 1.89 11.91
N ALA A 48 -6.76 0.85 12.74
CA ALA A 48 -5.75 0.50 13.73
C ALA A 48 -4.46 -0.05 13.09
N LEU A 49 -4.56 -0.85 12.02
CA LEU A 49 -3.38 -1.27 11.23
C LEU A 49 -2.65 -0.07 10.61
N HIS A 50 -3.39 0.95 10.13
CA HIS A 50 -2.83 2.20 9.61
C HIS A 50 -2.18 3.09 10.68
N MET A 51 -2.78 3.15 11.88
CA MET A 51 -2.28 3.99 12.98
C MET A 51 -1.05 3.39 13.67
N LEU A 52 -0.79 2.10 13.49
CA LEU A 52 0.51 1.53 13.78
C LEU A 52 1.40 1.97 12.60
N ASP A 53 2.04 3.15 12.72
CA ASP A 53 2.90 3.79 11.71
C ASP A 53 3.43 2.78 10.68
N GLY A 54 3.31 3.06 9.37
CA GLY A 54 3.57 2.18 8.19
C GLY A 54 4.91 1.41 8.10
N SER A 55 5.65 1.39 9.21
CA SER A 55 6.78 0.57 9.60
C SER A 55 6.48 -0.83 10.17
N SER A 56 5.24 -1.17 10.54
CA SER A 56 4.96 -2.46 11.20
C SER A 56 4.40 -3.51 10.22
N CYS A 57 4.95 -4.74 10.30
CA CYS A 57 4.86 -5.84 9.32
C CYS A 57 5.44 -5.62 7.91
N THR A 58 5.04 -4.57 7.20
CA THR A 58 5.47 -4.25 5.84
C THR A 58 6.95 -3.97 5.73
N HIS A 59 7.57 -3.28 6.67
CA HIS A 59 8.99 -2.93 6.54
C HIS A 59 9.97 -4.12 6.42
N CYS A 60 9.63 -5.33 6.88
CA CYS A 60 10.56 -6.47 6.90
C CYS A 60 10.11 -7.73 6.15
N HIS A 61 8.80 -7.95 5.94
CA HIS A 61 8.26 -9.21 5.41
C HIS A 61 7.25 -9.02 4.28
N LEU A 62 6.64 -7.84 4.24
CA LEU A 62 5.96 -7.29 3.09
C LEU A 62 6.76 -6.06 2.62
N ALA A 63 8.10 -6.12 2.70
CA ALA A 63 8.94 -5.03 2.24
C ALA A 63 8.60 -4.88 0.76
N ASP A 64 8.16 -3.67 0.40
CA ASP A 64 7.66 -3.34 -0.94
C ASP A 64 6.24 -3.82 -1.28
N VAL A 65 5.42 -4.18 -0.29
CA VAL A 65 3.98 -4.44 -0.47
C VAL A 65 3.19 -3.59 0.50
N ASP A 66 2.75 -2.44 0.01
CA ASP A 66 1.79 -1.59 0.70
C ASP A 66 0.41 -2.24 0.66
N LEU A 67 -0.16 -2.58 1.81
CA LEU A 67 -1.52 -3.15 1.87
C LEU A 67 -2.55 -2.20 1.24
N MET A 68 -2.29 -0.89 1.21
CA MET A 68 -3.16 0.09 0.55
C MET A 68 -3.29 -0.14 -0.96
N MET A 69 -2.29 -0.75 -1.61
CA MET A 69 -2.33 -0.98 -3.06
C MET A 69 -3.47 -1.92 -3.47
N TRP A 70 -3.97 -2.72 -2.51
CA TRP A 70 -5.06 -3.66 -2.71
C TRP A 70 -6.34 -3.21 -1.98
N GLU A 71 -6.30 -2.06 -1.29
CA GLU A 71 -7.49 -1.44 -0.71
C GLU A 71 -8.41 -0.95 -1.83
N GLN A 72 -9.67 -1.33 -1.70
CA GLN A 72 -10.73 -0.97 -2.62
C GLN A 72 -11.62 0.11 -1.97
N HIS A 73 -12.63 0.59 -2.68
CA HIS A 73 -13.48 1.68 -2.20
C HIS A 73 -14.31 1.36 -0.95
N SER A 74 -14.40 0.10 -0.53
CA SER A 74 -15.12 -0.32 0.69
C SER A 74 -14.52 -1.56 1.33
N ALA A 75 -14.81 -1.80 2.61
CA ALA A 75 -14.39 -3.00 3.32
C ALA A 75 -14.82 -4.29 2.62
N CYS A 76 -16.05 -4.28 2.12
CA CYS A 76 -16.60 -5.40 1.36
C CYS A 76 -15.77 -5.67 0.11
N GLN A 77 -15.45 -4.64 -0.67
CA GLN A 77 -14.69 -4.84 -1.90
C GLN A 77 -13.22 -5.23 -1.59
N THR A 78 -12.59 -4.63 -0.57
CA THR A 78 -11.22 -4.98 -0.14
C THR A 78 -11.13 -6.43 0.33
N THR A 79 -12.06 -6.87 1.17
CA THR A 79 -12.08 -8.26 1.66
C THR A 79 -12.28 -9.24 0.51
N ALA A 80 -13.21 -8.95 -0.40
CA ALA A 80 -13.45 -9.78 -1.58
C ALA A 80 -12.20 -9.85 -2.47
N CYS A 81 -11.48 -8.73 -2.62
CA CYS A 81 -10.25 -8.70 -3.39
C CYS A 81 -9.17 -9.56 -2.74
N TYR A 82 -8.96 -9.40 -1.42
CA TYR A 82 -7.98 -10.18 -0.67
C TYR A 82 -8.28 -11.67 -0.71
N SER A 83 -9.57 -12.04 -0.70
CA SER A 83 -9.95 -13.44 -0.87
C SER A 83 -9.64 -13.96 -2.28
N GLU A 84 -9.95 -13.16 -3.32
CA GLU A 84 -9.68 -13.51 -4.71
C GLU A 84 -8.18 -13.73 -5.00
N ILE A 85 -7.31 -12.86 -4.50
CA ILE A 85 -5.85 -12.99 -4.68
C ILE A 85 -5.20 -13.98 -3.70
N GLY A 86 -6.01 -14.68 -2.88
CA GLY A 86 -5.55 -15.70 -1.94
C GLY A 86 -4.79 -15.16 -0.73
N TRP A 87 -4.99 -13.89 -0.39
CA TRP A 87 -4.44 -13.30 0.84
C TRP A 87 -5.27 -13.66 2.06
N PHE A 88 -6.59 -13.70 1.89
CA PHE A 88 -7.56 -14.15 2.88
C PHE A 88 -8.14 -15.51 2.50
N ASP A 89 -8.02 -16.48 3.39
CA ASP A 89 -8.78 -17.71 3.37
C ASP A 89 -9.96 -17.55 4.33
N LEU A 90 -11.14 -17.24 3.78
CA LEU A 90 -12.35 -17.06 4.58
C LEU A 90 -12.95 -18.40 5.04
N ASP A 91 -12.53 -19.54 4.48
CA ASP A 91 -12.94 -20.86 4.98
C ASP A 91 -12.05 -21.32 6.15
N SER A 92 -10.78 -20.89 6.14
CA SER A 92 -9.79 -21.15 7.20
C SER A 92 -9.03 -19.87 7.60
N PRO A 93 -9.66 -18.96 8.37
CA PRO A 93 -9.12 -17.63 8.68
C PRO A 93 -7.67 -17.60 9.15
N LEU A 94 -7.32 -18.52 10.05
CA LEU A 94 -5.98 -18.61 10.64
C LEU A 94 -4.90 -19.13 9.67
N ASP A 95 -5.30 -19.70 8.54
CA ASP A 95 -4.43 -20.20 7.49
C ASP A 95 -4.30 -19.18 6.33
N SER A 96 -4.87 -17.98 6.49
CA SER A 96 -4.71 -16.87 5.54
C SER A 96 -3.25 -16.50 5.36
N LYS A 97 -2.82 -16.32 4.10
CA LYS A 97 -1.44 -15.93 3.77
C LYS A 97 -1.00 -14.66 4.51
N MET A 98 -1.91 -13.69 4.68
CA MET A 98 -1.61 -12.45 5.40
C MET A 98 -1.28 -12.73 6.89
N ILE A 99 -2.01 -13.64 7.54
CA ILE A 99 -1.76 -14.06 8.93
C ILE A 99 -0.42 -14.77 9.03
N ASP A 100 -0.13 -15.68 8.10
CA ASP A 100 1.15 -16.40 8.03
C ASP A 100 2.35 -15.45 7.89
N LEU A 101 2.23 -14.41 7.05
CA LEU A 101 3.30 -13.41 6.87
C LEU A 101 3.58 -12.63 8.15
N VAL A 102 2.52 -12.22 8.87
CA VAL A 102 2.67 -11.55 10.17
C VAL A 102 3.32 -12.49 11.19
N GLN A 103 2.89 -13.76 11.28
CA GLN A 103 3.51 -14.74 12.21
C GLN A 103 4.98 -15.05 11.88
N GLN A 104 5.33 -15.13 10.59
CA GLN A 104 6.73 -15.31 10.18
C GLN A 104 7.61 -14.17 10.68
N SER A 105 7.06 -12.96 10.81
CA SER A 105 7.76 -11.81 11.38
C SER A 105 8.14 -12.02 12.85
N GLU A 106 7.27 -12.65 13.65
CA GLU A 106 7.55 -12.97 15.04
C GLU A 106 8.66 -14.02 15.12
N MET A 107 8.56 -15.10 14.36
CA MET A 107 9.51 -16.21 14.41
C MET A 107 10.92 -15.84 13.91
N ALA A 108 11.04 -14.96 12.92
CA ALA A 108 12.35 -14.49 12.42
C ALA A 108 13.11 -13.61 13.45
N GLY A 109 12.42 -13.12 14.49
CA GLY A 109 13.04 -12.44 15.63
C GLY A 109 13.56 -13.40 16.72
N PHE A 110 13.06 -14.63 16.78
CA PHE A 110 13.43 -15.61 17.82
C PHE A 110 14.49 -16.63 17.38
N VAL A 111 14.69 -16.86 16.07
CA VAL A 111 15.47 -18.02 15.58
C VAL A 111 16.83 -17.65 14.98
N ASN A 112 17.15 -16.38 14.72
CA ASN A 112 18.48 -16.00 14.20
C ASN A 112 19.43 -15.54 15.31
N THR A 113 20.51 -16.29 15.48
CA THR A 113 21.60 -16.16 16.46
C THR A 113 22.59 -15.02 16.17
N GLU A 114 22.23 -14.10 15.27
CA GLU A 114 23.05 -12.95 14.87
C GLU A 114 22.83 -11.76 15.84
N PRO A 115 23.90 -11.14 16.40
CA PRO A 115 23.82 -10.05 17.39
C PRO A 115 23.11 -8.76 16.95
N TRP A 116 22.72 -8.63 15.69
CA TRP A 116 22.15 -7.42 15.10
C TRP A 116 20.61 -7.35 15.13
N ARG A 117 19.92 -8.37 15.69
CA ARG A 117 18.44 -8.42 15.76
C ARG A 117 17.89 -8.30 17.18
N TYR A 118 18.39 -7.36 17.97
CA TYR A 118 17.60 -6.89 19.12
C TYR A 118 16.45 -6.02 18.57
N ARG A 119 15.27 -6.61 18.38
CA ARG A 119 14.07 -5.80 18.19
C ARG A 119 13.79 -5.06 19.49
N PRO A 120 13.63 -3.74 19.48
CA PRO A 120 13.09 -3.04 20.62
C PRO A 120 11.74 -3.63 21.01
N GLN A 121 11.44 -3.69 22.30
CA GLN A 121 10.19 -4.23 22.84
C GLN A 121 8.94 -3.64 22.17
N HIS A 122 8.97 -2.36 21.82
CA HIS A 122 7.84 -1.68 21.16
C HIS A 122 7.53 -2.24 19.75
N GLU A 123 8.53 -2.71 19.00
CA GLU A 123 8.31 -3.32 17.68
C GLU A 123 7.64 -4.69 17.80
N LEU A 124 7.93 -5.45 18.87
CA LEU A 124 7.25 -6.71 19.16
C LEU A 124 5.79 -6.46 19.56
N GLU A 125 5.54 -5.45 20.39
CA GLU A 125 4.19 -5.07 20.80
C GLU A 125 3.32 -4.63 19.61
N LYS A 126 3.91 -3.89 18.66
CA LYS A 126 3.25 -3.55 17.39
C LYS A 126 2.90 -4.81 16.59
N ALA A 127 3.86 -5.70 16.34
CA ALA A 127 3.62 -6.92 15.57
C ALA A 127 2.50 -7.81 16.16
N VAL A 128 2.48 -7.94 17.49
CA VAL A 128 1.41 -8.68 18.19
C VAL A 128 0.05 -7.99 18.01
N ALA A 129 0.01 -6.66 18.10
CA ALA A 129 -1.22 -5.91 17.87
C ALA A 129 -1.73 -6.07 16.43
N GLU A 130 -0.84 -6.01 15.43
CA GLU A 130 -1.19 -6.23 14.02
C GLU A 130 -1.72 -7.63 13.78
N TYR A 131 -1.03 -8.65 14.32
CA TYR A 131 -1.49 -10.03 14.24
C TYR A 131 -2.91 -10.18 14.81
N GLN A 132 -3.17 -9.59 15.97
CA GLN A 132 -4.48 -9.66 16.61
C GLN A 132 -5.56 -8.94 15.80
N LEU A 133 -5.27 -7.75 15.29
CA LEU A 133 -6.20 -6.95 14.48
C LEU A 133 -6.53 -7.65 13.16
N LEU A 134 -5.51 -8.19 12.50
CA LEU A 134 -5.66 -8.92 11.25
C LEU A 134 -6.44 -10.23 11.47
N THR A 135 -6.08 -10.99 12.50
CA THR A 135 -6.81 -12.22 12.87
C THR A 135 -8.28 -11.92 13.15
N GLN A 136 -8.54 -10.86 13.93
CA GLN A 136 -9.89 -10.42 14.24
C GLN A 136 -10.67 -10.04 12.97
N TRP A 137 -10.03 -9.32 12.05
CA TRP A 137 -10.67 -8.94 10.79
C TRP A 137 -10.98 -10.17 9.93
N VAL A 138 -10.01 -11.04 9.66
CA VAL A 138 -10.23 -12.24 8.82
C VAL A 138 -11.26 -13.18 9.46
N ASP A 139 -11.20 -13.39 10.77
CA ASP A 139 -12.18 -14.18 11.51
C ASP A 139 -13.59 -13.58 11.39
N TYR A 140 -13.73 -12.28 11.61
CA TYR A 140 -15.01 -11.60 11.45
C TYR A 140 -15.51 -11.62 9.99
N ALA A 141 -14.62 -11.45 9.01
CA ALA A 141 -14.92 -11.54 7.60
C ALA A 141 -15.42 -12.94 7.22
N SER A 142 -14.81 -14.00 7.73
CA SER A 142 -15.25 -15.38 7.49
C SER A 142 -16.69 -15.64 7.95
N GLU A 143 -17.11 -15.00 9.04
CA GLU A 143 -18.45 -15.16 9.59
C GLU A 143 -19.49 -14.29 8.86
N CYS A 144 -19.10 -13.06 8.52
CA CYS A 144 -20.07 -12.03 8.14
C CYS A 144 -20.02 -11.59 6.67
N HIS A 145 -18.92 -11.81 5.95
CA HIS A 145 -18.72 -11.23 4.62
C HIS A 145 -19.83 -11.62 3.64
N ALA A 146 -20.14 -12.92 3.53
CA ALA A 146 -21.18 -13.42 2.63
C ALA A 146 -22.60 -12.91 2.95
N THR A 147 -22.84 -12.43 4.18
CA THR A 147 -24.13 -11.88 4.61
C THR A 147 -24.18 -10.35 4.49
N ALA A 148 -23.08 -9.69 4.83
CA ALA A 148 -22.98 -8.23 4.91
C ALA A 148 -22.71 -7.58 3.56
N CYS A 149 -22.03 -8.29 2.66
CA CYS A 149 -21.48 -7.73 1.44
C CYS A 149 -22.19 -8.23 0.18
N PRO A 150 -22.31 -7.39 -0.86
CA PRO A 150 -22.71 -7.89 -2.18
C PRO A 150 -21.60 -8.77 -2.75
N THR A 151 -21.94 -9.59 -3.74
CA THR A 151 -20.95 -10.27 -4.57
C THR A 151 -20.37 -9.30 -5.60
N TYR A 152 -19.06 -9.35 -5.79
CA TYR A 152 -18.35 -8.57 -6.79
C TYR A 152 -17.89 -9.50 -7.92
N GLU A 153 -18.03 -9.07 -9.17
CA GLU A 153 -17.51 -9.83 -10.33
C GLU A 153 -16.00 -9.65 -10.47
N GLN A 154 -15.49 -8.46 -10.12
CA GLN A 154 -14.09 -8.07 -10.15
C GLN A 154 -13.76 -7.28 -8.87
N PRO A 155 -13.63 -7.95 -7.73
CA PRO A 155 -13.44 -7.29 -6.45
C PRO A 155 -12.13 -6.49 -6.38
N CYS A 156 -11.07 -6.94 -7.04
CA CYS A 156 -9.81 -6.18 -7.12
C CYS A 156 -9.82 -5.03 -8.15
N GLY A 157 -10.98 -4.73 -8.71
CA GLY A 157 -11.10 -3.88 -9.90
C GLY A 157 -10.78 -4.66 -11.18
N GLU A 158 -10.87 -3.97 -12.31
CA GLU A 158 -10.26 -4.47 -13.53
C GLU A 158 -8.76 -4.62 -13.26
N ALA A 159 -8.21 -5.82 -13.51
CA ALA A 159 -6.77 -6.00 -13.50
C ALA A 159 -6.18 -4.87 -14.35
N LEU A 160 -5.24 -4.11 -13.79
CA LEU A 160 -4.65 -2.97 -14.50
C LEU A 160 -4.35 -3.39 -15.92
N GLU A 161 -5.14 -2.87 -16.86
CA GLU A 161 -4.94 -3.21 -18.25
C GLU A 161 -3.64 -2.53 -18.64
N TYR A 162 -2.66 -3.33 -19.02
CA TYR A 162 -1.39 -2.86 -19.59
C TYR A 162 -1.42 -2.94 -21.13
N GLY A 163 -2.59 -3.27 -21.69
CA GLY A 163 -2.83 -3.43 -23.12
C GLY A 163 -1.85 -4.40 -23.76
N ARG A 164 -0.99 -3.90 -24.66
CA ARG A 164 0.05 -4.67 -25.36
C ARG A 164 1.36 -4.81 -24.58
N CYS A 165 1.49 -4.11 -23.45
CA CYS A 165 2.67 -4.15 -22.61
C CYS A 165 2.47 -5.12 -21.45
N THR A 166 3.58 -5.63 -20.91
CA THR A 166 3.58 -6.32 -19.63
C THR A 166 3.78 -5.31 -18.51
N GLU A 167 3.31 -5.63 -17.30
CA GLU A 167 3.60 -4.85 -16.10
C GLU A 167 5.11 -4.64 -15.93
N ASP A 168 5.90 -5.72 -16.04
CA ASP A 168 7.35 -5.66 -15.86
C ASP A 168 8.01 -4.65 -16.81
N LEU A 169 7.55 -4.56 -18.06
CA LEU A 169 8.08 -3.58 -19.01
C LEU A 169 7.71 -2.14 -18.63
N LEU A 170 6.49 -1.92 -18.15
CA LEU A 170 6.05 -0.61 -17.66
C LEU A 170 6.84 -0.18 -16.43
N VAL A 171 7.04 -1.10 -15.48
CA VAL A 171 7.82 -0.89 -14.25
C VAL A 171 9.27 -0.59 -14.59
N GLU A 172 9.92 -1.39 -15.44
CA GLU A 172 11.31 -1.18 -15.85
C GLU A 172 11.50 0.20 -16.48
N ARG A 173 10.60 0.60 -17.39
CA ARG A 173 10.69 1.90 -18.04
C ARG A 173 10.34 3.05 -17.11
N PHE A 174 9.39 2.86 -16.18
CA PHE A 174 9.09 3.85 -15.15
C PHE A 174 10.30 4.06 -14.21
N ALA A 175 10.95 2.98 -13.79
CA ALA A 175 12.14 3.00 -12.96
C ALA A 175 13.33 3.71 -13.63
N ASP A 176 13.47 3.59 -14.95
CA ASP A 176 14.53 4.26 -15.71
C ASP A 176 14.23 5.73 -15.99
N GLN A 177 12.98 6.06 -16.35
CA GLN A 177 12.63 7.36 -16.93
C GLN A 177 12.00 8.34 -15.93
N VAL A 178 11.17 7.85 -15.00
CA VAL A 178 10.31 8.70 -14.15
C VAL A 178 10.75 8.70 -12.70
N GLN A 179 11.02 7.52 -12.12
CA GLN A 179 11.40 7.38 -10.71
C GLN A 179 12.60 8.27 -10.33
N PRO A 180 13.71 8.33 -11.09
CA PRO A 180 14.87 9.14 -10.70
C PRO A 180 14.55 10.63 -10.64
N TRP A 181 13.64 11.10 -11.50
CA TRP A 181 13.19 12.49 -11.50
C TRP A 181 12.30 12.80 -10.29
N LEU A 182 11.37 11.91 -9.94
CA LEU A 182 10.51 12.07 -8.75
C LEU A 182 11.35 12.17 -7.47
N GLU A 183 12.40 11.36 -7.36
CA GLU A 183 13.36 11.38 -6.26
C GLU A 183 14.20 12.66 -6.24
N ALA A 184 14.80 13.03 -7.38
CA ALA A 184 15.68 14.20 -7.49
C ALA A 184 14.93 15.54 -7.35
N SER A 185 13.65 15.58 -7.70
CA SER A 185 12.83 16.81 -7.70
C SER A 185 12.21 17.12 -6.34
N GLY A 186 12.48 16.31 -5.32
CA GLY A 186 11.93 16.52 -3.98
C GLY A 186 10.44 16.19 -3.86
N CYS A 187 9.83 15.53 -4.86
CA CYS A 187 8.46 15.04 -4.76
C CYS A 187 8.30 14.08 -3.57
N VAL A 188 9.33 13.26 -3.33
CA VAL A 188 9.44 12.34 -2.19
C VAL A 188 9.26 13.04 -0.85
N ALA A 189 9.75 14.27 -0.68
CA ALA A 189 9.66 14.97 0.60
C ALA A 189 8.21 15.15 1.07
N CYS A 190 7.27 15.28 0.13
CA CYS A 190 5.85 15.50 0.41
C CYS A 190 4.96 14.30 0.07
N HIS A 191 5.39 13.37 -0.80
CA HIS A 191 4.55 12.26 -1.29
C HIS A 191 5.03 10.87 -0.86
N SER A 192 6.13 10.79 -0.09
CA SER A 192 6.51 9.59 0.66
C SER A 192 5.93 9.64 2.08
N GLU A 193 5.64 8.48 2.66
CA GLU A 193 5.28 8.32 4.08
C GLU A 193 6.40 8.80 5.01
N THR A 194 7.66 8.58 4.60
CA THR A 194 8.84 8.98 5.35
C THR A 194 9.43 10.32 4.88
N GLY A 195 8.70 11.05 4.05
CA GLY A 195 9.14 12.33 3.49
C GLY A 195 9.36 13.38 4.58
N ALA A 196 10.45 14.15 4.46
CA ALA A 196 10.82 15.16 5.46
C ALA A 196 9.78 16.28 5.67
N ALA A 197 8.84 16.45 4.72
CA ALA A 197 7.75 17.41 4.78
C ALA A 197 6.37 16.73 4.86
N ALA A 198 6.31 15.43 5.21
CA ALA A 198 5.05 14.70 5.24
C ALA A 198 4.01 15.34 6.18
N GLU A 199 4.44 15.72 7.38
CA GLU A 199 3.57 16.35 8.39
C GLU A 199 3.08 17.75 7.99
N ASP A 200 3.87 18.47 7.19
CA ASP A 200 3.53 19.82 6.72
C ASP A 200 2.44 19.80 5.63
N PHE A 201 2.29 18.66 4.93
CA PHE A 201 1.34 18.48 3.83
C PHE A 201 0.46 17.24 4.03
N PRO A 202 -0.41 17.21 5.06
CA PRO A 202 -1.21 16.02 5.38
C PRO A 202 -2.23 15.66 4.29
N ALA A 203 -2.54 16.57 3.38
CA ALA A 203 -3.41 16.33 2.24
C ALA A 203 -2.67 15.77 1.00
N ALA A 204 -1.34 15.68 1.04
CA ALA A 204 -0.57 15.08 -0.04
C ALA A 204 -0.79 13.57 -0.06
N THR A 205 -1.16 13.05 -1.22
CA THR A 205 -1.28 11.61 -1.46
C THR A 205 0.07 10.93 -1.24
N ARG A 206 0.08 9.85 -0.46
CA ARG A 206 1.26 9.06 -0.14
C ARG A 206 1.34 7.88 -1.09
N TYR A 207 2.22 7.98 -2.07
CA TYR A 207 2.35 6.95 -3.10
C TYR A 207 3.78 6.79 -3.62
N LEU A 208 4.71 7.68 -3.23
CA LEU A 208 6.11 7.55 -3.59
C LEU A 208 6.81 6.66 -2.59
N VAL A 209 7.37 5.56 -3.09
CA VAL A 209 8.30 4.71 -2.34
C VAL A 209 9.70 4.98 -2.88
N GLU A 210 10.67 5.06 -1.99
CA GLU A 210 12.09 5.23 -2.35
C GLU A 210 12.77 3.86 -2.46
N ASN A 211 13.77 3.77 -3.34
CA ASN A 211 14.73 2.67 -3.50
C ASN A 211 14.30 1.47 -4.37
N ASP A 212 15.08 1.22 -5.42
CA ASP A 212 15.04 0.01 -6.26
C ASP A 212 13.78 -0.21 -7.13
N LEU A 213 13.77 -1.33 -7.86
CA LEU A 213 12.73 -1.66 -8.83
C LEU A 213 11.38 -1.96 -8.17
N ALA A 214 11.38 -2.49 -6.96
CA ALA A 214 10.17 -2.76 -6.21
C ALA A 214 9.49 -1.46 -5.77
N ALA A 215 10.26 -0.46 -5.31
CA ALA A 215 9.70 0.87 -5.05
C ALA A 215 9.17 1.55 -6.31
N ALA A 216 9.85 1.40 -7.45
CA ALA A 216 9.35 1.92 -8.73
C ALA A 216 8.03 1.26 -9.14
N ARG A 217 7.87 -0.05 -8.92
CA ARG A 217 6.59 -0.74 -9.12
C ARG A 217 5.50 -0.16 -8.23
N MET A 218 5.76 -0.04 -6.93
CA MET A 218 4.79 0.50 -5.99
C MET A 218 4.39 1.94 -6.33
N THR A 219 5.38 2.75 -6.69
CA THR A 219 5.16 4.12 -7.13
C THR A 219 4.33 4.18 -8.41
N LEU A 220 4.62 3.33 -9.40
CA LEU A 220 3.83 3.23 -10.62
C LEU A 220 2.36 2.88 -10.30
N LEU A 221 2.13 1.89 -9.43
CA LEU A 221 0.78 1.47 -9.07
C LEU A 221 0.01 2.61 -8.40
N GLY A 222 0.63 3.34 -7.48
CA GLY A 222 0.02 4.52 -6.88
C GLY A 222 -0.24 5.65 -7.90
N VAL A 223 0.67 5.87 -8.85
CA VAL A 223 0.47 6.82 -9.97
C VAL A 223 -0.77 6.45 -10.80
N LEU A 224 -0.97 5.16 -11.08
CA LEU A 224 -2.12 4.66 -11.84
C LEU A 224 -3.41 4.72 -11.01
N GLN A 225 -3.39 4.24 -9.77
CA GLN A 225 -4.55 4.18 -8.86
C GLN A 225 -5.11 5.57 -8.53
N HIS A 226 -4.26 6.61 -8.54
CA HIS A 226 -4.68 7.99 -8.29
C HIS A 226 -5.01 8.78 -9.56
N ASP A 227 -5.17 8.10 -10.70
CA ASP A 227 -5.45 8.69 -12.01
C ASP A 227 -4.51 9.86 -12.31
N LEU A 228 -3.21 9.67 -12.07
CA LEU A 228 -2.19 10.66 -12.40
C LEU A 228 -1.79 10.59 -13.87
N VAL A 229 -2.10 9.49 -14.55
CA VAL A 229 -1.79 9.27 -15.96
C VAL A 229 -3.07 8.89 -16.67
N SER A 230 -3.38 9.57 -17.77
CA SER A 230 -4.52 9.24 -18.62
C SER A 230 -4.03 8.58 -19.90
N ALA A 231 -4.52 7.37 -20.17
CA ALA A 231 -4.22 6.70 -21.43
C ALA A 231 -5.04 7.29 -22.59
N GLU A 232 -6.24 7.78 -22.35
CA GLU A 232 -7.12 8.31 -23.40
C GLU A 232 -6.79 9.77 -23.76
N GLU A 233 -6.36 10.56 -22.77
CA GLU A 233 -6.01 11.98 -22.90
C GLU A 233 -4.60 12.22 -22.30
N PRO A 234 -3.53 11.67 -22.91
CA PRO A 234 -2.18 11.69 -22.34
C PRO A 234 -1.65 13.09 -22.01
N GLU A 235 -2.01 14.12 -22.79
CA GLU A 235 -1.68 15.53 -22.53
C GLU A 235 -2.35 16.11 -21.29
N ARG A 236 -3.42 15.47 -20.81
CA ARG A 236 -4.15 15.84 -19.59
C ARG A 236 -3.72 15.05 -18.37
N SER A 237 -2.76 14.13 -18.51
CA SER A 237 -2.16 13.41 -17.39
C SER A 237 -1.71 14.39 -16.31
N ARG A 238 -2.16 14.19 -15.07
CA ARG A 238 -1.76 15.03 -13.92
C ARG A 238 -0.27 14.93 -13.63
N LEU A 239 0.36 13.83 -14.03
CA LEU A 239 1.79 13.63 -14.00
C LEU A 239 2.52 14.64 -14.91
N LEU A 240 1.91 15.08 -16.02
CA LEU A 240 2.46 16.13 -16.89
C LEU A 240 2.01 17.54 -16.47
N THR A 241 0.74 17.69 -16.08
CA THR A 241 0.16 19.03 -15.87
C THR A 241 0.43 19.63 -14.50
N LYS A 242 0.62 18.83 -13.44
CA LYS A 242 0.94 19.39 -12.11
C LYS A 242 2.37 19.92 -11.98
N PRO A 243 3.40 19.32 -12.60
CA PRO A 243 4.76 19.87 -12.52
C PRO A 243 4.97 21.18 -13.31
N LEU A 244 4.06 21.52 -14.23
CA LEU A 244 4.13 22.75 -15.01
C LEU A 244 3.62 23.96 -14.22
N GLU A 245 4.16 25.14 -14.54
CA GLU A 245 3.60 26.40 -14.04
C GLU A 245 2.15 26.60 -14.49
N GLU A 246 1.31 27.10 -13.58
CA GLU A 246 -0.12 27.31 -13.83
C GLU A 246 -0.35 28.14 -15.10
N GLY A 247 -1.17 27.60 -16.02
CA GLY A 247 -1.51 28.26 -17.28
C GLY A 247 -0.41 28.23 -18.34
N VAL A 248 0.78 27.71 -18.04
CA VAL A 248 1.82 27.48 -19.04
C VAL A 248 1.47 26.23 -19.84
N SER A 249 1.41 26.39 -21.16
CA SER A 249 1.12 25.31 -22.10
C SER A 249 2.39 24.85 -22.82
N VAL A 250 2.57 23.54 -22.91
CA VAL A 250 3.71 22.89 -23.57
C VAL A 250 3.18 21.89 -24.58
N GLU A 251 3.70 21.97 -25.82
CA GLU A 251 3.37 21.02 -26.87
C GLU A 251 4.06 19.68 -26.63
N THR A 252 3.31 18.59 -26.77
CA THR A 252 3.78 17.21 -26.68
C THR A 252 3.42 16.45 -27.96
N PRO A 253 3.97 15.26 -28.22
CA PRO A 253 3.60 14.46 -29.39
C PRO A 253 2.12 14.08 -29.47
N PHE A 254 1.38 14.17 -28.35
CA PHE A 254 -0.01 13.73 -28.22
C PHE A 254 -0.98 14.84 -27.85
N GLY A 255 -0.54 16.11 -27.85
CA GLY A 255 -1.40 17.27 -27.58
C GLY A 255 -0.72 18.35 -26.76
N THR A 256 -1.49 19.31 -26.28
CA THR A 256 -0.98 20.42 -25.46
C THR A 256 -1.22 20.14 -23.98
N ALA A 257 -0.15 19.97 -23.20
CA ALA A 257 -0.22 19.88 -21.75
C ALA A 257 -0.22 21.28 -21.14
N THR A 258 -1.20 21.61 -20.31
CA THR A 258 -1.30 22.93 -19.66
C THR A 258 -1.20 22.78 -18.15
N GLY A 259 -0.33 23.58 -17.53
CA GLY A 259 -0.14 23.58 -16.08
C GLY A 259 -1.42 23.91 -15.34
N VAL A 260 -1.71 23.14 -14.30
CA VAL A 260 -2.92 23.29 -13.47
C VAL A 260 -2.57 23.84 -12.08
N VAL A 261 -3.54 24.48 -11.43
CA VAL A 261 -3.39 24.98 -10.06
C VAL A 261 -2.96 23.84 -9.13
N HIS A 262 -1.87 24.03 -8.40
CA HIS A 262 -1.39 23.11 -7.37
C HIS A 262 -0.59 23.84 -6.27
N THR A 263 -0.44 23.21 -5.11
CA THR A 263 0.21 23.82 -3.94
C THR A 263 1.71 23.57 -3.84
N GLY A 264 2.29 22.80 -4.78
CA GLY A 264 3.68 22.33 -4.73
C GLY A 264 4.71 23.25 -5.38
N GLY A 265 4.27 24.30 -6.10
CA GLY A 265 5.14 25.17 -6.90
C GLY A 265 5.62 24.49 -8.18
N SER A 266 5.86 25.27 -9.24
CA SER A 266 6.23 24.76 -10.55
C SER A 266 7.61 24.09 -10.55
N MET A 267 7.71 22.89 -11.12
CA MET A 267 8.96 22.15 -11.27
C MET A 267 9.60 22.36 -12.64
N PHE A 268 8.77 22.58 -13.66
CA PHE A 268 9.21 22.92 -15.00
C PHE A 268 8.66 24.27 -15.42
N LEU A 269 9.57 25.20 -15.70
CA LEU A 269 9.24 26.45 -16.35
C LEU A 269 9.20 26.17 -17.86
N ALA A 270 7.99 26.08 -18.43
CA ALA A 270 7.76 25.83 -19.86
C ALA A 270 8.20 24.46 -20.43
N GLY A 271 8.30 23.42 -19.60
CA GLY A 271 8.58 22.06 -20.08
C GLY A 271 9.96 21.91 -20.73
N GLU A 272 10.95 22.66 -20.23
CA GLU A 272 12.33 22.51 -20.66
C GLU A 272 13.07 21.47 -19.80
N GLY A 273 14.03 20.76 -20.42
CA GLY A 273 14.94 19.85 -19.74
C GLY A 273 14.75 18.37 -20.08
N ASP A 274 15.79 17.59 -19.84
CA ASP A 274 15.82 16.16 -20.13
C ASP A 274 14.77 15.38 -19.32
N ASP A 275 14.51 15.81 -18.08
CA ASP A 275 13.54 15.15 -17.20
C ASP A 275 12.10 15.34 -17.71
N TRP A 276 11.75 16.52 -18.22
CA TRP A 276 10.44 16.74 -18.84
C TRP A 276 10.28 15.85 -20.07
N ALA A 277 11.30 15.78 -20.92
CA ALA A 277 11.27 14.94 -22.12
C ALA A 277 11.10 13.45 -21.78
N ARG A 278 11.75 12.96 -20.72
CA ARG A 278 11.58 11.58 -20.21
C ARG A 278 10.17 11.33 -19.69
N LEU A 279 9.59 12.30 -18.99
CA LEU A 279 8.22 12.18 -18.48
C LEU A 279 7.20 12.11 -19.61
N VAL A 280 7.34 12.98 -20.61
CA VAL A 280 6.52 12.96 -21.83
C VAL A 280 6.69 11.66 -22.60
N ASP A 281 7.92 11.16 -22.75
CA ASP A 281 8.20 9.87 -23.42
C ASP A 281 7.55 8.70 -22.68
N TRP A 282 7.64 8.66 -21.36
CA TRP A 282 7.03 7.60 -20.56
C TRP A 282 5.49 7.63 -20.63
N VAL A 283 4.87 8.81 -20.53
CA VAL A 283 3.40 8.95 -20.67
C VAL A 283 2.95 8.54 -22.08
N GLY A 284 3.69 8.95 -23.12
CA GLY A 284 3.42 8.51 -24.49
C GLY A 284 3.59 7.00 -24.67
N PHE A 285 4.55 6.38 -24.00
CA PHE A 285 4.72 4.93 -23.98
C PHE A 285 3.53 4.23 -23.31
N TYR A 286 3.12 4.68 -22.13
CA TYR A 286 1.96 4.13 -21.43
C TYR A 286 0.68 4.24 -22.29
N HIS A 287 0.48 5.39 -22.95
CA HIS A 287 -0.59 5.56 -23.93
C HIS A 287 -0.53 4.49 -25.04
N ALA A 288 0.61 4.33 -25.71
CA ALA A 288 0.79 3.37 -26.79
C ALA A 288 0.67 1.89 -26.36
N CYS A 289 0.86 1.60 -25.07
CA CYS A 289 0.55 0.29 -24.51
C CYS A 289 -0.95 0.00 -24.58
N LEU A 290 -1.79 1.00 -24.33
CA LEU A 290 -3.24 0.85 -24.18
C LEU A 290 -4.03 1.17 -25.44
N THR A 291 -3.55 2.09 -26.25
CA THR A 291 -4.16 2.43 -27.54
C THR A 291 -3.52 1.60 -28.64
N ASN A 292 -4.31 1.18 -29.63
CA ASN A 292 -3.82 0.33 -30.72
C ASN A 292 -2.94 1.08 -31.76
N ASP A 293 -2.52 2.30 -31.42
CA ASP A 293 -1.78 3.21 -32.31
C ASP A 293 -0.29 2.85 -32.45
#